data_AF-A0A3C1C7Z1-F1
#
_entry.id   AF-A0A3C1C7Z1-F1
#
_cell.length_a   1.000
_cell.length_b   1.000
_cell.length_c   1.000
_cell.angle_alpha   90.00
_cell.angle_beta   90.00
_cell.angle_gamma   90.00
#
_symmetry.space_group_name_H-M   'P 1'
#
loop_
_entity.id
_entity.type
_entity.pdbx_description
1 polymer ?
#
loop_
_entity_poly.entity_id
_entity_poly.type
_entity_poly.pdbx_seq_one_letter_code
_entity_poly.pdbx_strand_id
1 'polypeptide(L)'
;MNDSKELERIINDARNEPVLRLEALAQLAEMMGQPAARSGESNNHIHTCYSFSPYTPSGAALAARNAGLDVAGSVDHDSYAAASEMRAACALLDIAVVTGFELRVSLSEAARSFPEKTATMLTTRKLNNPDSIGIVYMTVQGIPAPVLKEIEVFLSPIRAARYRRSALMEELANDILLSLGLPGIDFEKDVVSNSKYSEGGTITERHLLAAVSRSILSQVEPGNELIKWLE
;
A
#
# COMPACT_ATOMS: atom_id res chain seq x y z
N MET A 1 20.03 -11.79 -23.29
CA MET A 1 19.33 -10.54 -22.96
C MET A 1 17.85 -10.85 -22.96
N ASN A 2 17.16 -10.60 -21.84
CA ASN A 2 15.71 -10.73 -21.79
C ASN A 2 15.06 -9.62 -22.63
N ASP A 3 13.89 -9.90 -23.20
CA ASP A 3 13.05 -8.89 -23.86
C ASP A 3 12.55 -7.86 -22.81
N SER A 4 12.39 -6.59 -23.21
CA SER A 4 11.94 -5.49 -22.33
C SER A 4 10.63 -5.83 -21.61
N LYS A 5 9.70 -6.49 -22.32
CA LYS A 5 8.42 -6.94 -21.75
C LYS A 5 8.59 -7.98 -20.65
N GLU A 6 9.56 -8.86 -20.79
CA GLU A 6 9.85 -9.88 -19.78
C GLU A 6 10.47 -9.25 -18.53
N LEU A 7 11.38 -8.29 -18.71
CA LEU A 7 11.93 -7.51 -17.59
C LEU A 7 10.82 -6.75 -16.84
N GLU A 8 9.94 -6.05 -17.55
CA GLU A 8 8.79 -5.37 -16.94
C GLU A 8 7.86 -6.33 -16.18
N ARG A 9 7.63 -7.53 -16.72
CA ARG A 9 6.84 -8.56 -16.04
C ARG A 9 7.50 -8.99 -14.73
N ILE A 10 8.82 -9.20 -14.73
CA ILE A 10 9.58 -9.54 -13.52
C ILE A 10 9.51 -8.41 -12.49
N ILE A 11 9.72 -7.17 -12.92
CA ILE A 11 9.72 -5.96 -12.08
C ILE A 11 8.36 -5.76 -11.41
N ASN A 12 7.25 -5.96 -12.12
CA ASN A 12 5.91 -5.69 -11.58
C ASN A 12 5.32 -6.87 -10.78
N ASP A 13 5.94 -8.05 -10.79
CA ASP A 13 5.44 -9.21 -10.05
C ASP A 13 5.87 -9.15 -8.58
N ALA A 14 4.91 -8.88 -7.69
CA ALA A 14 5.12 -8.82 -6.25
C ALA A 14 5.52 -10.16 -5.63
N ARG A 15 5.34 -11.29 -6.34
CA ARG A 15 5.76 -12.63 -5.86
C ARG A 15 7.26 -12.84 -5.99
N ASN A 16 7.93 -12.06 -6.85
CA ASN A 16 9.38 -12.10 -6.95
C ASN A 16 10.02 -11.48 -5.71
N GLU A 17 11.24 -11.86 -5.40
CA GLU A 17 12.02 -11.20 -4.35
C GLU A 17 12.49 -9.80 -4.82
N PRO A 18 12.66 -8.83 -3.91
CA PRO A 18 13.16 -7.49 -4.26
C PRO A 18 14.46 -7.51 -5.06
N VAL A 19 15.38 -8.44 -4.75
CA VAL A 19 16.65 -8.58 -5.45
C VAL A 19 16.44 -8.89 -6.94
N LEU A 20 15.57 -9.85 -7.26
CA LEU A 20 15.27 -10.23 -8.64
C LEU A 20 14.61 -9.07 -9.41
N ARG A 21 13.73 -8.31 -8.76
CA ARG A 21 13.12 -7.12 -9.36
C ARG A 21 14.16 -6.04 -9.67
N LEU A 22 15.08 -5.78 -8.74
CA LEU A 22 16.15 -4.79 -8.92
C LEU A 22 17.15 -5.20 -10.00
N GLU A 23 17.48 -6.49 -10.11
CA GLU A 23 18.34 -7.02 -11.19
C GLU A 23 17.68 -6.85 -12.57
N ALA A 24 16.39 -7.13 -12.68
CA ALA A 24 15.64 -6.90 -13.91
C ALA A 24 15.53 -5.40 -14.23
N LEU A 25 15.32 -4.57 -13.20
CA LEU A 25 15.25 -3.12 -13.35
C LEU A 25 16.59 -2.53 -13.80
N ALA A 26 17.71 -3.02 -13.29
CA ALA A 26 19.04 -2.58 -13.70
C ALA A 26 19.29 -2.85 -15.20
N GLN A 27 18.96 -4.07 -15.67
CA GLN A 27 19.05 -4.42 -17.10
C GLN A 27 18.16 -3.51 -17.95
N LEU A 28 16.92 -3.24 -17.50
CA LEU A 28 16.01 -2.38 -18.23
C LEU A 28 16.50 -0.91 -18.24
N ALA A 29 17.03 -0.42 -17.12
CA ALA A 29 17.57 0.94 -17.02
C ALA A 29 18.75 1.17 -17.99
N GLU A 30 19.63 0.17 -18.16
CA GLU A 30 20.69 0.21 -19.17
C GLU A 30 20.14 0.33 -20.60
N MET A 31 19.09 -0.43 -20.91
CA MET A 31 18.42 -0.38 -22.22
C MET A 31 17.72 0.97 -22.47
N MET A 32 17.17 1.57 -21.41
CA MET A 32 16.49 2.87 -21.48
C MET A 32 17.45 4.06 -21.64
N GLY A 33 18.72 3.92 -21.25
CA GLY A 33 19.71 4.99 -21.31
C GLY A 33 19.48 6.10 -20.29
N GLN A 34 19.70 7.36 -20.66
CA GLN A 34 19.44 8.51 -19.76
C GLN A 34 17.97 8.97 -19.83
N PRO A 35 17.41 9.53 -18.74
CA PRO A 35 16.07 10.11 -18.77
C PRO A 35 15.95 11.20 -19.85
N ALA A 36 14.98 11.07 -20.76
CA ALA A 36 14.86 11.97 -21.91
C ALA A 36 14.42 13.40 -21.54
N ALA A 37 13.52 13.54 -20.56
CA ALA A 37 13.09 14.83 -20.02
C ALA A 37 12.58 14.65 -18.59
N ARG A 38 12.84 15.65 -17.75
CA ARG A 38 12.32 15.78 -16.38
C ARG A 38 11.13 16.74 -16.39
N SER A 39 10.02 16.36 -15.77
CA SER A 39 8.80 17.15 -15.74
C SER A 39 8.85 18.30 -14.73
N GLY A 40 9.75 18.21 -13.74
CA GLY A 40 9.76 19.11 -12.58
C GLY A 40 8.71 18.72 -11.53
N GLU A 41 7.95 17.64 -11.74
CA GLU A 41 6.93 17.14 -10.82
C GLU A 41 7.48 16.05 -9.91
N SER A 42 6.83 15.88 -8.76
CA SER A 42 7.17 14.84 -7.79
C SER A 42 5.93 14.06 -7.37
N ASN A 43 6.10 12.76 -7.14
CA ASN A 43 5.10 11.94 -6.46
C ASN A 43 5.74 11.25 -5.26
N ASN A 44 5.59 11.89 -4.09
CA ASN A 44 6.16 11.40 -2.84
C ASN A 44 5.16 10.56 -2.03
N HIS A 45 3.96 10.30 -2.57
CA HIS A 45 2.88 9.57 -1.89
C HIS A 45 2.44 8.35 -2.70
N ILE A 46 3.32 7.36 -2.81
CA ILE A 46 3.04 6.11 -3.53
C ILE A 46 2.84 4.98 -2.53
N HIS A 47 1.74 4.25 -2.67
CA HIS A 47 1.53 2.95 -2.02
C HIS A 47 1.99 1.83 -2.96
N THR A 48 2.59 0.81 -2.38
CA THR A 48 3.14 -0.37 -3.06
C THR A 48 2.44 -1.64 -2.54
N CYS A 49 2.88 -2.82 -3.02
CA CYS A 49 2.41 -4.11 -2.54
C CYS A 49 2.63 -4.34 -1.03
N TYR A 50 3.46 -3.52 -0.37
CA TYR A 50 3.67 -3.57 1.09
C TYR A 50 2.52 -2.96 1.91
N SER A 51 1.58 -2.24 1.29
CA SER A 51 0.25 -2.03 1.87
C SER A 51 -0.86 -2.56 0.99
N PHE A 52 -1.30 -1.85 -0.04
CA PHE A 52 -2.32 -2.36 -0.96
C PHE A 52 -2.25 -1.59 -2.26
N SER A 53 -1.52 -2.15 -3.21
CA SER A 53 -1.31 -1.58 -4.54
C SER A 53 -0.83 -2.71 -5.46
N PRO A 54 -1.19 -2.68 -6.76
CA PRO A 54 -0.66 -3.63 -7.72
C PRO A 54 0.83 -3.39 -8.03
N TYR A 55 1.39 -2.24 -7.63
CA TYR A 55 2.76 -1.88 -7.95
C TYR A 55 3.74 -2.37 -6.88
N THR A 56 4.84 -2.98 -7.33
CA THR A 56 6.04 -3.18 -6.51
C THR A 56 6.79 -1.85 -6.34
N PRO A 57 7.70 -1.70 -5.36
CA PRO A 57 8.53 -0.50 -5.26
C PRO A 57 9.33 -0.22 -6.54
N SER A 58 9.93 -1.26 -7.14
CA SER A 58 10.65 -1.14 -8.42
C SER A 58 9.74 -0.75 -9.58
N GLY A 59 8.54 -1.34 -9.67
CA GLY A 59 7.55 -1.02 -10.70
C GLY A 59 7.01 0.40 -10.58
N ALA A 60 6.77 0.86 -9.35
CA ALA A 60 6.38 2.24 -9.07
C ALA A 60 7.48 3.24 -9.47
N ALA A 61 8.74 2.96 -9.16
CA ALA A 61 9.87 3.80 -9.56
C ALA A 61 10.03 3.83 -11.10
N LEU A 62 9.87 2.69 -11.77
CA LEU A 62 9.90 2.60 -13.23
C LEU A 62 8.78 3.43 -13.86
N ALA A 63 7.55 3.33 -13.34
CA ALA A 63 6.42 4.13 -13.80
C ALA A 63 6.67 5.63 -13.60
N ALA A 64 7.24 6.03 -12.45
CA ALA A 64 7.63 7.40 -12.18
C ALA A 64 8.66 7.92 -13.18
N ARG A 65 9.69 7.12 -13.49
CA ARG A 65 10.69 7.46 -14.52
C ARG A 65 10.05 7.58 -15.90
N ASN A 66 9.18 6.67 -16.30
CA ASN A 66 8.49 6.72 -17.58
C ASN A 66 7.57 7.95 -17.73
N ALA A 67 7.00 8.41 -16.61
CA ALA A 67 6.22 9.65 -16.56
C ALA A 67 7.09 10.93 -16.52
N GLY A 68 8.42 10.79 -16.42
CA GLY A 68 9.36 11.91 -16.37
C GLY A 68 9.44 12.59 -15.00
N LEU A 69 8.99 11.96 -13.91
CA LEU A 69 9.02 12.56 -12.57
C LEU A 69 10.45 12.75 -12.07
N ASP A 70 10.67 13.84 -11.33
CA ASP A 70 11.95 14.17 -10.72
C ASP A 70 12.17 13.38 -9.43
N VAL A 71 11.08 13.07 -8.72
CA VAL A 71 11.10 12.38 -7.42
C VAL A 71 9.96 11.38 -7.32
N ALA A 72 10.28 10.18 -6.81
CA ALA A 72 9.30 9.17 -6.42
C ALA A 72 9.43 8.82 -4.93
N GLY A 73 8.34 8.44 -4.28
CA GLY A 73 8.39 8.13 -2.86
C GLY A 73 7.34 7.15 -2.35
N SER A 74 7.78 6.15 -1.57
CA SER A 74 6.92 5.14 -0.95
C SER A 74 6.43 5.59 0.43
N VAL A 75 5.13 5.45 0.69
CA VAL A 75 4.47 5.69 1.99
C VAL A 75 3.38 4.65 2.25
N ASP A 76 3.77 3.38 2.29
CA ASP A 76 2.84 2.29 2.61
C ASP A 76 2.16 2.50 3.97
N HIS A 77 0.89 2.09 4.06
CA HIS A 77 0.13 2.21 5.31
C HIS A 77 0.83 1.40 6.41
N ASP A 78 1.12 2.04 7.55
CA ASP A 78 1.73 1.43 8.73
C ASP A 78 2.99 0.57 8.45
N SER A 79 3.67 0.78 7.31
CA SER A 79 4.79 -0.06 6.85
C SER A 79 5.88 0.77 6.21
N TYR A 80 7.13 0.42 6.52
CA TYR A 80 8.33 0.98 5.92
C TYR A 80 9.10 -0.04 5.06
N ALA A 81 8.52 -1.21 4.82
CA ALA A 81 9.20 -2.34 4.17
C ALA A 81 9.60 -2.07 2.71
N ALA A 82 8.85 -1.24 1.99
CA ALA A 82 9.17 -0.84 0.62
C ALA A 82 10.42 0.03 0.49
N ALA A 83 10.88 0.68 1.57
CA ALA A 83 11.80 1.80 1.48
C ALA A 83 13.16 1.43 0.88
N SER A 84 13.71 0.25 1.24
CA SER A 84 15.00 -0.20 0.75
C SER A 84 14.98 -0.45 -0.76
N GLU A 85 13.95 -1.15 -1.26
CA GLU A 85 13.77 -1.40 -2.69
C GLU A 85 13.50 -0.10 -3.46
N MET A 86 12.62 0.76 -2.95
CA MET A 86 12.30 2.06 -3.57
C MET A 86 13.56 2.93 -3.76
N ARG A 87 14.44 3.00 -2.75
CA ARG A 87 15.71 3.74 -2.85
C ARG A 87 16.64 3.16 -3.91
N ALA A 88 16.82 1.84 -3.91
CA ALA A 88 17.68 1.18 -4.87
C ALA A 88 17.14 1.35 -6.30
N ALA A 89 15.82 1.20 -6.48
CA ALA A 89 15.16 1.38 -7.77
C ALA A 89 15.29 2.81 -8.30
N CYS A 90 15.01 3.82 -7.48
CA CYS A 90 15.18 5.22 -7.88
C CYS A 90 16.64 5.56 -8.24
N ALA A 91 17.61 4.99 -7.50
CA ALA A 91 19.03 5.17 -7.80
C ALA A 91 19.43 4.55 -9.15
N LEU A 92 18.97 3.34 -9.46
CA LEU A 92 19.16 2.71 -10.78
C LEU A 92 18.53 3.54 -11.90
N LEU A 93 17.44 4.23 -11.58
CA LEU A 93 16.66 5.03 -12.51
C LEU A 93 17.05 6.51 -12.53
N ASP A 94 18.09 6.98 -11.86
CA ASP A 94 18.52 8.39 -11.87
C ASP A 94 17.37 9.39 -11.59
N ILE A 95 16.49 9.03 -10.65
CA ILE A 95 15.43 9.91 -10.09
C ILE A 95 15.61 10.03 -8.58
N ALA A 96 15.20 11.15 -8.00
CA ALA A 96 15.31 11.36 -6.56
C ALA A 96 14.27 10.51 -5.80
N VAL A 97 14.52 10.29 -4.50
CA VAL A 97 13.67 9.43 -3.67
C VAL A 97 13.34 10.03 -2.31
N VAL A 98 12.07 9.91 -1.91
CA VAL A 98 11.60 10.21 -0.54
C VAL A 98 10.86 9.00 0.01
N THR A 99 11.38 8.35 1.04
CA THR A 99 10.67 7.20 1.64
C THR A 99 10.12 7.55 3.01
N GLY A 100 9.00 6.93 3.33
CA GLY A 100 8.27 7.11 4.57
C GLY A 100 7.24 6.02 4.78
N PHE A 101 6.29 6.29 5.67
CA PHE A 101 5.11 5.47 5.90
C PHE A 101 3.92 6.38 6.20
N GLU A 102 2.71 5.85 6.07
CA GLU A 102 1.48 6.57 6.40
C GLU A 102 0.73 5.89 7.53
N LEU A 103 0.53 6.60 8.64
CA LEU A 103 -0.20 6.09 9.78
C LEU A 103 -1.66 6.49 9.76
N ARG A 104 -2.51 5.60 10.27
CA ARG A 104 -3.87 5.96 10.71
C ARG A 104 -3.81 6.40 12.17
N VAL A 105 -4.05 7.69 12.44
CA VAL A 105 -3.89 8.29 13.77
C VAL A 105 -5.22 8.82 14.30
N SER A 106 -5.58 8.45 15.52
CA SER A 106 -6.66 9.11 16.26
C SER A 106 -6.15 10.38 16.93
N LEU A 107 -6.89 11.48 16.74
CA LEU A 107 -6.59 12.75 17.40
C LEU A 107 -7.25 12.88 18.78
N SER A 108 -7.96 11.87 19.27
CA SER A 108 -8.70 11.95 20.54
C SER A 108 -7.83 12.33 21.74
N GLU A 109 -6.60 11.80 21.83
CA GLU A 109 -5.70 12.15 22.93
C GLU A 109 -5.14 13.57 22.75
N ALA A 110 -4.62 13.89 21.57
CA ALA A 110 -4.06 15.21 21.27
C ALA A 110 -5.10 16.33 21.46
N ALA A 111 -6.36 16.07 21.09
CA ALA A 111 -7.48 16.99 21.22
C ALA A 111 -7.67 17.52 22.65
N ARG A 112 -7.31 16.74 23.68
CA ARG A 112 -7.42 17.15 25.10
C ARG A 112 -6.52 18.33 25.46
N SER A 113 -5.48 18.59 24.66
CA SER A 113 -4.55 19.71 24.85
C SER A 113 -5.00 20.99 24.13
N PHE A 114 -6.11 20.95 23.39
CA PHE A 114 -6.62 22.10 22.63
C PHE A 114 -7.88 22.71 23.27
N PRO A 115 -8.22 23.98 22.97
CA PRO A 115 -9.48 24.57 23.38
C PRO A 115 -10.69 23.75 22.90
N GLU A 116 -11.78 23.77 23.65
CA GLU A 116 -12.99 22.94 23.45
C GLU A 116 -13.48 22.91 22.00
N LYS A 117 -13.57 24.08 21.35
CA LYS A 117 -14.00 24.18 19.96
C LYS A 117 -13.09 23.39 19.00
N THR A 118 -11.78 23.50 19.18
CA THR A 118 -10.80 22.77 18.36
C THR A 118 -10.84 21.29 18.69
N ALA A 119 -10.86 20.92 19.98
CA ALA A 119 -10.97 19.53 20.41
C ALA A 119 -12.20 18.83 19.80
N THR A 120 -13.34 19.53 19.79
CA THR A 120 -14.59 19.05 19.19
C THR A 120 -14.43 18.83 17.69
N MET A 121 -13.83 19.79 16.96
CA MET A 121 -13.59 19.62 15.52
C MET A 121 -12.68 18.43 15.22
N LEU A 122 -11.61 18.25 15.99
CA LEU A 122 -10.64 17.16 15.78
C LEU A 122 -11.20 15.76 16.10
N THR A 123 -12.30 15.66 16.84
CA THR A 123 -12.84 14.38 17.32
C THR A 123 -14.22 14.02 16.77
N THR A 124 -14.95 14.97 16.19
CA THR A 124 -16.34 14.76 15.72
C THR A 124 -16.52 14.92 14.22
N ARG A 125 -15.47 15.34 13.50
CA ARG A 125 -15.49 15.50 12.04
C ARG A 125 -14.68 14.41 11.35
N LYS A 126 -15.06 14.10 10.11
CA LYS A 126 -14.16 13.46 9.15
C LYS A 126 -13.09 14.49 8.78
N LEU A 127 -11.83 14.06 8.79
CA LEU A 127 -10.69 14.90 8.46
C LEU A 127 -10.21 14.52 7.05
N ASN A 128 -8.94 14.14 6.88
CA ASN A 128 -8.45 13.59 5.61
C ASN A 128 -8.68 12.08 5.48
N ASN A 129 -9.20 11.41 6.52
CA ASN A 129 -9.74 10.06 6.42
C ASN A 129 -11.24 10.14 6.09
N PRO A 130 -11.68 9.70 4.90
CA PRO A 130 -13.08 9.79 4.48
C PRO A 130 -14.00 8.80 5.20
N ASP A 131 -13.44 7.76 5.83
CA ASP A 131 -14.18 6.61 6.34
C ASP A 131 -14.48 6.74 7.84
N SER A 132 -13.63 7.44 8.59
CA SER A 132 -13.65 7.48 10.05
C SER A 132 -13.62 8.90 10.61
N ILE A 133 -14.49 9.16 11.57
CA ILE A 133 -14.51 10.41 12.35
C ILE A 133 -13.28 10.48 13.27
N GLY A 134 -12.66 11.66 13.39
CA GLY A 134 -11.57 11.93 14.33
C GLY A 134 -10.25 11.21 14.03
N ILE A 135 -10.15 10.61 12.84
CA ILE A 135 -8.96 9.92 12.35
C ILE A 135 -8.32 10.75 11.25
N VAL A 136 -7.00 10.81 11.26
CA VAL A 136 -6.19 11.32 10.15
C VAL A 136 -5.30 10.23 9.56
N TYR A 137 -5.06 10.34 8.27
CA TYR A 137 -3.89 9.72 7.64
C TYR A 137 -2.73 10.70 7.75
N MET A 138 -1.64 10.27 8.40
CA MET A 138 -0.47 11.11 8.65
C MET A 138 0.75 10.46 8.06
N THR A 139 1.39 11.14 7.12
CA THR A 139 2.65 10.67 6.52
C THR A 139 3.83 11.09 7.39
N VAL A 140 4.79 10.19 7.54
CA VAL A 140 6.13 10.47 8.09
C VAL A 140 7.12 10.17 6.98
N GLN A 141 7.77 11.21 6.44
CA GLN A 141 8.59 11.15 5.24
C GLN A 141 10.00 11.69 5.50
N GLY A 142 10.94 11.38 4.60
CA GLY A 142 12.32 11.83 4.71
C GLY A 142 13.11 11.06 5.78
N ILE A 143 12.66 9.86 6.10
CA ILE A 143 13.31 9.00 7.10
C ILE A 143 14.73 8.64 6.63
N PRO A 144 15.78 8.75 7.45
CA PRO A 144 17.12 8.31 7.07
C PRO A 144 17.21 6.78 6.91
N ALA A 145 17.94 6.28 5.91
CA ALA A 145 18.09 4.84 5.70
C ALA A 145 18.63 4.05 6.92
N PRO A 146 19.57 4.57 7.73
CA PRO A 146 20.14 3.82 8.87
C PRO A 146 19.14 3.47 9.99
N VAL A 147 18.01 4.18 10.11
CA VAL A 147 17.08 4.00 11.25
C VAL A 147 16.00 2.94 11.00
N LEU A 148 16.14 2.12 9.95
CA LEU A 148 15.14 1.12 9.55
C LEU A 148 14.71 0.20 10.71
N LYS A 149 15.66 -0.24 11.54
CA LYS A 149 15.37 -1.11 12.69
C LYS A 149 14.50 -0.41 13.75
N GLU A 150 14.73 0.87 14.01
CA GLU A 150 13.96 1.66 14.97
C GLU A 150 12.52 1.87 14.48
N ILE A 151 12.38 2.17 13.19
CA ILE A 151 11.07 2.30 12.55
C ILE A 151 10.30 0.98 12.61
N GLU A 152 10.97 -0.15 12.37
CA GLU A 152 10.33 -1.45 12.42
C GLU A 152 9.85 -1.80 13.84
N VAL A 153 10.64 -1.51 14.87
CA VAL A 153 10.22 -1.64 16.28
C VAL A 153 9.00 -0.78 16.57
N PHE A 154 8.94 0.44 16.04
CA PHE A 154 7.81 1.35 16.22
C PHE A 154 6.53 0.88 15.51
N LEU A 155 6.65 0.39 14.26
CA LEU A 155 5.50 0.00 13.44
C LEU A 155 4.96 -1.40 13.75
N SER A 156 5.80 -2.33 14.21
CA SER A 156 5.40 -3.70 14.52
C SER A 156 4.15 -3.82 15.41
N PRO A 157 4.03 -3.15 16.57
CA PRO A 157 2.82 -3.22 17.40
C PRO A 157 1.58 -2.62 16.72
N ILE A 158 1.75 -1.60 15.87
CA ILE A 158 0.66 -0.97 15.10
C ILE A 158 0.13 -1.96 14.07
N ARG A 159 1.01 -2.60 13.31
CA ARG A 159 0.63 -3.63 12.32
C ARG A 159 -0.04 -4.83 12.99
N ALA A 160 0.46 -5.28 14.13
CA ALA A 160 -0.17 -6.37 14.90
C ALA A 160 -1.59 -6.00 15.39
N ALA A 161 -1.79 -4.75 15.83
CA ALA A 161 -3.13 -4.27 16.20
C ALA A 161 -4.07 -4.21 14.99
N ARG A 162 -3.57 -3.75 13.84
CA ARG A 162 -4.34 -3.74 12.59
C ARG A 162 -4.70 -5.16 12.14
N TYR A 163 -3.77 -6.11 12.18
CA TYR A 163 -4.02 -7.52 11.87
C TYR A 163 -5.19 -8.08 12.70
N ARG A 164 -5.16 -7.90 14.03
CA ARG A 164 -6.24 -8.39 14.91
C ARG A 164 -7.58 -7.75 14.58
N ARG A 165 -7.59 -6.44 14.31
CA ARG A 165 -8.80 -5.74 13.89
C ARG A 165 -9.33 -6.27 12.56
N SER A 166 -8.45 -6.51 11.59
CA SER A 166 -8.83 -7.03 10.28
C SER A 166 -9.39 -8.46 10.34
N ALA A 167 -8.88 -9.31 11.25
CA ALA A 167 -9.47 -10.62 11.50
C ALA A 167 -10.91 -10.50 12.05
N LEU A 168 -11.14 -9.62 13.02
CA LEU A 168 -12.51 -9.36 13.52
C LEU A 168 -13.43 -8.79 12.44
N MET A 169 -12.91 -7.97 11.54
CA MET A 169 -13.69 -7.46 10.41
C MET A 169 -14.04 -8.55 9.40
N GLU A 170 -13.22 -9.59 9.28
CA GLU A 170 -13.48 -10.74 8.43
C GLU A 170 -14.64 -11.58 8.99
N GLU A 171 -14.69 -11.80 10.31
CA GLU A 171 -15.83 -12.47 10.96
C GLU A 171 -17.15 -11.77 10.63
N LEU A 172 -17.18 -10.44 10.76
CA LEU A 172 -18.35 -9.62 10.42
C LEU A 172 -18.68 -9.63 8.92
N ALA A 173 -17.67 -9.68 8.06
CA ALA A 173 -17.88 -9.77 6.62
C ALA A 173 -18.47 -11.13 6.23
N ASN A 174 -18.06 -12.21 6.91
CA ASN A 174 -18.60 -13.55 6.70
C ASN A 174 -20.06 -13.65 7.12
N ASP A 175 -20.47 -13.01 8.22
CA ASP A 175 -21.89 -12.93 8.59
C ASP A 175 -22.73 -12.32 7.46
N ILE A 176 -22.23 -11.26 6.82
CA ILE A 176 -22.89 -10.62 5.68
C ILE A 176 -22.91 -11.56 4.47
N LEU A 177 -21.76 -12.12 4.07
CA LEU A 177 -21.66 -13.02 2.91
C LEU A 177 -22.59 -14.22 3.03
N LEU A 178 -22.58 -14.89 4.19
CA LEU A 178 -23.41 -16.06 4.44
C LEU A 178 -24.90 -15.72 4.44
N SER A 179 -25.28 -14.54 4.96
CA SER A 179 -26.68 -14.08 4.91
C SER A 179 -27.18 -13.84 3.48
N LEU A 180 -26.27 -13.57 2.55
CA LEU A 180 -26.54 -13.40 1.12
C LEU A 180 -26.41 -14.71 0.33
N GLY A 181 -26.15 -15.85 1.00
CA GLY A 181 -25.93 -17.14 0.34
C GLY A 181 -24.59 -17.25 -0.41
N LEU A 182 -23.65 -16.35 -0.13
CA LEU A 182 -22.30 -16.37 -0.70
C LEU A 182 -21.35 -17.20 0.16
N PRO A 183 -20.27 -17.77 -0.41
CA PRO A 183 -19.25 -18.44 0.38
C PRO A 183 -18.53 -17.46 1.30
N GLY A 184 -18.27 -17.87 2.53
CA GLY A 184 -17.36 -17.14 3.42
C GLY A 184 -15.94 -17.09 2.84
N ILE A 185 -15.17 -16.11 3.29
CA ILE A 185 -13.73 -15.98 3.05
C ILE A 185 -12.97 -16.52 4.27
N ASP A 186 -11.71 -16.88 4.07
CA ASP A 186 -10.79 -17.29 5.14
C ASP A 186 -9.71 -16.22 5.32
N PHE A 187 -9.56 -15.69 6.53
CA PHE A 187 -8.62 -14.60 6.78
C PHE A 187 -7.16 -14.93 6.40
N GLU A 188 -6.65 -16.11 6.75
CA GLU A 188 -5.27 -16.48 6.45
C GLU A 188 -5.06 -16.71 4.95
N LYS A 189 -5.93 -17.53 4.36
CA LYS A 189 -5.82 -17.94 2.96
C LYS A 189 -6.17 -16.81 2.00
N ASP A 190 -7.25 -16.07 2.24
CA ASP A 190 -7.77 -15.12 1.26
C ASP A 190 -7.30 -13.69 1.51
N VAL A 191 -6.84 -13.35 2.72
CA VAL A 191 -6.36 -12.01 3.08
C VAL A 191 -4.85 -11.99 3.35
N VAL A 192 -4.36 -12.74 4.33
CA VAL A 192 -2.94 -12.70 4.76
C VAL A 192 -2.03 -13.17 3.64
N SER A 193 -2.33 -14.30 2.99
CA SER A 193 -1.51 -14.86 1.90
C SER A 193 -1.40 -13.96 0.66
N ASN A 194 -2.38 -13.08 0.47
CA ASN A 194 -2.43 -12.11 -0.63
C ASN A 194 -1.86 -10.74 -0.23
N SER A 195 -1.22 -10.65 0.93
CA SER A 195 -0.57 -9.45 1.46
C SER A 195 0.94 -9.65 1.57
N LYS A 196 1.65 -8.60 1.97
CA LYS A 196 3.08 -8.64 2.32
C LYS A 196 3.34 -8.65 3.83
N TYR A 197 2.38 -9.10 4.64
CA TYR A 197 2.46 -9.02 6.10
C TYR A 197 3.69 -9.73 6.69
N SER A 198 4.02 -10.93 6.19
CA SER A 198 5.22 -11.69 6.62
C SER A 198 6.54 -11.02 6.25
N GLU A 199 6.53 -10.10 5.29
CA GLU A 199 7.69 -9.35 4.80
C GLU A 199 7.74 -7.92 5.37
N GLY A 200 7.02 -7.66 6.47
CA GLY A 200 6.96 -6.34 7.13
C GLY A 200 5.94 -5.38 6.51
N GLY A 201 5.16 -5.82 5.52
CA GLY A 201 3.99 -5.12 5.01
C GLY A 201 2.81 -5.09 5.99
N THR A 202 1.71 -4.46 5.59
CA THR A 202 0.49 -4.35 6.39
C THR A 202 -0.71 -4.98 5.71
N ILE A 203 -1.73 -5.33 6.50
CA ILE A 203 -3.04 -5.74 5.99
C ILE A 203 -4.03 -4.59 6.13
N THR A 204 -4.45 -4.01 5.02
CA THR A 204 -5.52 -3.00 4.98
C THR A 204 -6.90 -3.61 4.75
N GLU A 205 -7.94 -2.82 5.03
CA GLU A 205 -9.35 -3.11 4.72
C GLU A 205 -9.56 -3.43 3.22
N ARG A 206 -8.69 -2.94 2.34
CA ARG A 206 -8.78 -3.21 0.91
C ARG A 206 -8.46 -4.67 0.55
N HIS A 207 -7.61 -5.36 1.32
CA HIS A 207 -7.41 -6.80 1.12
C HIS A 207 -8.67 -7.59 1.48
N LEU A 208 -9.35 -7.18 2.56
CA LEU A 208 -10.61 -7.78 2.96
C LEU A 208 -11.68 -7.56 1.88
N LEU A 209 -11.83 -6.33 1.40
CA LEU A 209 -12.76 -6.02 0.30
C LEU A 209 -12.41 -6.78 -0.99
N ALA A 210 -11.13 -6.98 -1.29
CA ALA A 210 -10.71 -7.79 -2.43
C ALA A 210 -11.09 -9.27 -2.25
N ALA A 211 -10.98 -9.82 -1.04
CA ALA A 211 -11.44 -11.18 -0.75
C ALA A 211 -12.97 -11.31 -0.85
N VAL A 212 -13.71 -10.36 -0.27
CA VAL A 212 -15.18 -10.27 -0.40
C VAL A 212 -15.60 -10.19 -1.87
N SER A 213 -14.93 -9.33 -2.66
CA SER A 213 -15.18 -9.21 -4.09
C SER A 213 -14.95 -10.53 -4.83
N ARG A 214 -13.88 -11.27 -4.53
CA ARG A 214 -13.63 -12.60 -5.11
C ARG A 214 -14.71 -13.62 -4.72
N SER A 215 -15.21 -13.57 -3.49
CA SER A 215 -16.32 -14.43 -3.05
C SER A 215 -17.58 -14.15 -3.87
N ILE A 216 -17.98 -12.88 -4.03
CA ILE A 216 -19.13 -12.48 -4.85
C ILE A 216 -18.96 -12.97 -6.30
N LEU A 217 -17.79 -12.71 -6.89
CA LEU A 217 -17.49 -13.08 -8.28
C LEU A 217 -17.36 -14.60 -8.50
N SER A 218 -17.33 -15.41 -7.44
CA SER A 218 -17.39 -16.87 -7.56
C SER A 218 -18.80 -17.41 -7.81
N GLN A 219 -19.83 -16.58 -7.54
CA GLN A 219 -21.25 -16.95 -7.70
C GLN A 219 -21.99 -16.05 -8.69
N VAL A 220 -21.46 -14.85 -8.95
CA VAL A 220 -22.11 -13.84 -9.81
C VAL A 220 -21.16 -13.40 -10.91
N GLU A 221 -21.59 -13.55 -12.16
CA GLU A 221 -20.80 -13.17 -13.33
C GLU A 221 -20.56 -11.65 -13.38
N PRO A 222 -19.33 -11.20 -13.72
CA PRO A 222 -19.05 -9.77 -13.91
C PRO A 222 -19.96 -9.11 -14.97
N GLY A 223 -20.24 -7.83 -14.80
CA GLY A 223 -21.03 -7.03 -15.74
C GLY A 223 -22.49 -6.88 -15.30
N ASN A 224 -23.43 -7.01 -16.24
CA ASN A 224 -24.85 -6.72 -15.98
C ASN A 224 -25.48 -7.61 -14.91
N GLU A 225 -25.06 -8.87 -14.80
CA GLU A 225 -25.58 -9.77 -13.78
C GLU A 225 -25.14 -9.34 -12.37
N LEU A 226 -23.88 -8.93 -12.21
CA LEU A 226 -23.41 -8.33 -10.95
C LEU A 226 -24.16 -7.05 -10.59
N ILE A 227 -24.43 -6.18 -11.57
CA ILE A 227 -25.20 -4.94 -11.31
C ILE A 227 -26.60 -5.28 -10.79
N LYS A 228 -27.31 -6.19 -11.47
CA LYS A 228 -28.65 -6.63 -11.05
C LYS A 228 -28.67 -7.29 -9.67
N TRP A 229 -27.59 -7.96 -9.30
CA TRP A 229 -27.46 -8.60 -7.98
C TRP A 229 -27.19 -7.59 -6.85
N LEU A 230 -26.54 -6.46 -7.17
CA LEU A 230 -26.22 -5.40 -6.20
C LEU A 230 -27.40 -4.46 -5.88
N GLU A 231 -28.40 -4.40 -6.77
CA GLU A 231 -29.62 -3.57 -6.66
C GLU A 231 -30.76 -4.30 -5.93
#